data_AF-A0A522CBG2-F1
#
_entry.id   AF-A0A522CBG2-F1
#
_cell.length_a   1.000
_cell.length_b   1.000
_cell.length_c   1.000
_cell.angle_alpha   90.00
_cell.angle_beta   90.00
_cell.angle_gamma   90.00
#
_symmetry.space_group_name_H-M   'P 1'
#
loop_
_entity.id
_entity.type
_entity.pdbx_description
1 polymer ?
#
loop_
_entity_poly.entity_id
_entity_poly.type
_entity_poly.pdbx_seq_one_letter_code
_entity_poly.pdbx_strand_id
1 'polypeptide(L)' 'MNKKSETLDDIIPLCPVCGRELDKKQVAPKGGWNCRCGEFIPKNLAVNPFEGCTHGLNCNCGREMKR' A
#
# COMPACT_ATOMS: atom_id res chain seq x y z
N MET A 1 -9.34 -2.71 25.45
CA MET A 1 -9.36 -2.75 23.97
C MET A 1 -7.96 -2.42 23.49
N ASN A 2 -7.16 -3.43 23.12
CA ASN A 2 -5.80 -3.22 22.63
C ASN A 2 -5.89 -2.66 21.20
N LYS A 3 -5.83 -1.33 21.05
CA LYS A 3 -5.57 -0.69 19.75
C LYS A 3 -4.15 -1.07 19.39
N LYS A 4 -3.99 -2.09 18.53
CA LYS A 4 -2.73 -2.36 17.84
C LYS A 4 -2.40 -1.07 17.08
N SER A 5 -1.33 -0.40 17.49
CA SER A 5 -0.79 0.74 16.77
C SER A 5 -0.24 0.20 15.47
N GLU A 6 -1.06 0.17 14.42
CA GLU A 6 -0.56 -0.07 13.06
C GLU A 6 0.40 1.09 12.76
N THR A 7 1.68 0.79 12.61
CA THR A 7 2.70 1.81 12.33
C THR A 7 2.71 2.07 10.83
N LEU A 8 3.25 3.22 10.37
CA LEU A 8 3.35 3.51 8.94
C LEU A 8 4.10 2.42 8.16
N ASP A 9 4.95 1.64 8.83
CA ASP A 9 5.61 0.46 8.26
C ASP A 9 4.65 -0.68 7.89
N ASP A 10 3.44 -0.72 8.43
CA ASP A 10 2.41 -1.71 8.10
C ASP A 10 1.60 -1.35 6.85
N ILE A 11 1.78 -0.14 6.31
CA ILE A 11 1.12 0.29 5.07
C ILE A 11 1.59 -0.60 3.93
N ILE A 12 0.63 -1.25 3.27
CA ILE A 12 0.87 -1.97 2.03
C ILE A 12 0.75 -0.96 0.88
N PRO A 13 1.85 -0.64 0.18
CA PRO A 13 1.79 0.30 -0.93
C PRO A 13 1.04 -0.30 -2.12
N LEU A 14 0.55 0.56 -3.00
CA LEU A 14 -0.12 0.18 -4.24
C LEU A 14 0.80 0.35 -5.45
N CYS A 15 0.56 -0.51 -6.44
CA CYS A 15 1.14 -0.41 -7.77
C CYS A 15 0.56 0.81 -8.49
N PRO A 16 1.37 1.79 -8.90
CA PRO A 16 0.88 2.97 -9.62
C PRO A 16 0.27 2.62 -10.99
N VAL A 17 0.61 1.46 -11.56
CA VAL A 17 0.16 1.05 -12.89
C VAL A 17 -1.23 0.39 -12.86
N CYS A 18 -1.48 -0.48 -11.88
CA CYS A 18 -2.72 -1.28 -11.84
C CYS A 18 -3.53 -1.14 -10.54
N GLY A 19 -3.08 -0.32 -9.59
CA GLY A 19 -3.76 -0.08 -8.32
C GLY A 19 -3.76 -1.24 -7.33
N ARG A 20 -3.13 -2.38 -7.67
CA ARG A 20 -3.06 -3.55 -6.78
C ARG A 20 -2.03 -3.36 -5.67
N GLU A 21 -2.28 -4.00 -4.54
CA GLU A 21 -1.35 -4.07 -3.42
C GLU A 21 -0.02 -4.71 -3.80
N LEU A 22 1.08 -4.09 -3.36
CA LEU A 22 2.44 -4.57 -3.50
C LEU A 22 2.81 -5.38 -2.26
N ASP A 23 2.69 -6.70 -2.37
CA ASP A 23 2.96 -7.62 -1.26
C ASP A 23 4.41 -7.53 -0.80
N LYS A 24 4.64 -7.41 0.51
CA LYS A 24 5.97 -7.36 1.13
C LYS A 24 6.82 -8.62 0.85
N LYS A 25 6.19 -9.74 0.50
CA LYS A 25 6.87 -10.99 0.10
C LYS A 25 7.40 -10.95 -1.34
N GLN A 26 6.94 -10.00 -2.16
CA GLN A 26 7.35 -9.81 -3.55
C GLN A 26 8.38 -8.69 -3.74
N VAL A 27 9.06 -8.30 -2.66
CA VAL A 27 10.14 -7.32 -2.71
C VAL A 27 11.29 -7.87 -3.55
N ALA A 28 11.67 -7.13 -4.59
CA ALA A 28 12.80 -7.47 -5.44
C ALA A 28 14.12 -7.13 -4.72
N PRO A 29 15.20 -7.89 -4.97
CA PRO A 29 16.50 -7.68 -4.33
C PRO A 29 17.13 -6.31 -4.63
N LYS A 30 16.64 -5.60 -5.66
CA LYS A 30 17.10 -4.26 -6.06
C LYS A 30 16.36 -3.10 -5.39
N GLY A 31 15.48 -3.35 -4.42
CA GLY A 31 14.77 -2.28 -3.69
C GLY A 31 13.50 -1.78 -4.39
N GLY A 32 12.54 -2.68 -4.59
CA GLY A 32 11.23 -2.41 -5.17
C GLY A 32 10.32 -3.63 -5.09
N TRP A 33 9.27 -3.71 -5.91
CA TRP A 33 8.34 -4.83 -5.96
C TRP A 33 8.14 -5.33 -7.38
N ASN A 34 8.07 -6.65 -7.55
CA ASN A 34 7.57 -7.23 -8.79
C ASN A 34 6.05 -7.38 -8.67
N CYS A 35 5.30 -6.42 -9.24
CA CYS A 35 3.86 -6.46 -9.17
C CYS A 35 3.32 -7.64 -10.00
N ARG A 36 2.19 -8.21 -9.57
CA ARG A 36 1.51 -9.29 -10.32
C ARG A 36 0.99 -8.87 -11.69
N CYS A 37 0.96 -7.58 -12.02
CA CYS A 37 0.67 -7.12 -13.38
C CYS A 37 1.84 -7.29 -14.35
N GLY A 38 3.00 -7.76 -13.88
CA GLY A 38 4.21 -7.97 -14.68
C GLY A 38 5.24 -6.84 -14.59
N GLU A 39 4.86 -5.70 -14.02
CA GLU A 39 5.72 -4.53 -13.92
C GLU A 39 6.60 -4.53 -12.66
N PHE A 40 7.83 -4.06 -12.81
CA PHE A 40 8.71 -3.75 -11.68
C PHE A 40 8.43 -2.34 -11.15
N ILE A 41 8.07 -2.23 -9.88
CA ILE A 41 7.75 -0.97 -9.22
C ILE A 41 8.88 -0.62 -8.25
N PRO A 42 9.71 0.39 -8.55
CA PRO A 42 10.76 0.82 -7.64
C PRO A 42 10.18 1.48 -6.37
N LYS A 43 10.93 1.44 -5.27
CA LYS A 43 10.41 1.85 -3.95
C LYS A 43 9.81 3.27 -3.92
N ASN A 44 10.41 4.18 -4.66
CA ASN A 44 10.02 5.59 -4.75
C ASN A 44 8.77 5.86 -5.61
N LEU A 45 8.34 4.90 -6.43
CA LEU A 45 7.13 5.02 -7.27
C LEU A 45 5.92 4.30 -6.68
N ALA A 46 6.13 3.52 -5.63
CA ALA A 46 5.04 2.88 -4.92
C ALA A 46 4.14 3.93 -4.25
N VAL A 47 2.83 3.76 -4.43
CA VAL A 47 1.84 4.72 -3.93
C VAL A 47 1.44 4.33 -2.52
N ASN A 48 1.55 5.26 -1.57
CA ASN A 48 0.94 5.08 -0.27
C ASN A 48 -0.57 5.40 -0.38
N PRO A 49 -1.47 4.41 -0.17
CA PRO A 49 -2.91 4.62 -0.32
C PRO A 49 -3.51 5.61 0.68
N PHE A 50 -2.77 5.95 1.74
CA PHE A 50 -3.18 6.88 2.78
C PHE A 50 -2.43 8.22 2.70
N GLU A 51 -1.60 8.42 1.68
CA GLU A 51 -0.92 9.69 1.47
C GLU A 51 -1.94 10.82 1.28
N GLY A 52 -1.77 11.90 2.04
CA GLY A 52 -2.72 13.03 2.04
C GLY A 52 -4.01 12.79 2.86
N CYS A 53 -4.25 11.60 3.42
CA CYS A 53 -5.35 11.40 4.37
C CYS A 53 -4.99 11.92 5.77
N THR A 54 -5.75 12.88 6.28
CA THR A 54 -5.62 13.37 7.67
C THR A 54 -5.83 12.29 8.72
N HIS A 55 -6.60 11.25 8.39
CA HIS A 55 -6.86 10.11 9.27
C HIS A 55 -5.84 8.95 9.10
N GLY A 56 -4.85 9.09 8.20
CA GLY A 56 -3.83 8.07 7.94
C GLY A 56 -4.43 6.69 7.65
N LEU A 57 -3.99 5.67 8.38
CA LEU A 57 -4.48 4.29 8.29
C LEU A 57 -5.98 4.11 8.59
N ASN A 58 -6.61 5.07 9.28
CA ASN A 58 -8.07 5.07 9.52
C ASN A 58 -8.85 5.71 8.37
N CYS A 59 -8.19 6.06 7.25
CA CYS A 59 -8.87 6.64 6.10
C CYS A 59 -9.82 5.62 5.48
N ASN A 60 -11.10 5.99 5.43
CA ASN A 60 -12.14 5.20 4.74
C ASN A 60 -12.66 5.93 3.49
N CYS A 61 -11.92 6.91 2.96
CA CYS A 61 -12.36 7.82 1.89
C CYS A 61 -12.67 7.17 0.54
N GLY A 62 -12.56 5.84 0.40
CA GLY A 62 -12.99 5.09 -0.78
C GLY A 62 -13.39 3.65 -0.47
N ARG A 63 -13.56 3.31 0.82
CA ARG A 63 -14.01 1.98 1.23
C ARG A 63 -15.51 1.95 1.02
N GLU A 64 -15.97 1.45 -0.13
CA GLU A 64 -17.39 1.17 -0.33
C GLU A 64 -17.85 0.25 0.81
N MET A 65 -18.68 0.79 1.71
CA MET A 65 -19.42 -0.02 2.64
C MET A 65 -20.42 -0.81 1.79
N LYS A 66 -20.07 -2.05 1.42
CA LYS A 66 -21.03 -2.98 0.84
C LYS A 66 -22.22 -3.06 1.80
N ARG A 67 -23.34 -2.46 1.39
CA ARG A 67 -24.65 -2.64 2.01
C ARG A 67 -25.24 -3.98 1.60
#